data_AF-A0A7X6TM51-F1
#
_entry.id   AF-A0A7X6TM51-F1
#
_cell.length_a   1.000
_cell.length_b   1.000
_cell.length_c   1.000
_cell.angle_alpha   90.00
_cell.angle_beta   90.00
_cell.angle_gamma   90.00
#
_symmetry.space_group_name_H-M   'P 1'
#
loop_
_entity.id
_entity.type
_entity.pdbx_description
1 polymer ?
#
loop_
_entity_poly.entity_id
_entity_poly.type
_entity_poly.pdbx_seq_one_letter_code
_entity_poly.pdbx_strand_id
1 'polypeptide(L)'
;MILVIGAIASGKLNYVKSLGYSDKDIADGVIDERPVINNLQDMIFSDPRGAGDFFDLLLHKEVIVCNEVGSGIIPINRTEREAREAVGRLCNQLAREAKIVIRMVCGIPNVIKGEDR
;
A
#
# COMPACT_ATOMS: atom_id res chain seq x y z
N MET A 1 -7.48 -2.44 9.70
CA MET A 1 -6.56 -2.09 8.62
C MET A 1 -6.34 -0.58 8.54
N ILE A 2 -5.07 -0.17 8.58
CA ILE A 2 -4.55 1.16 8.23
C ILE A 2 -3.93 1.06 6.82
N LEU A 3 -4.23 2.00 5.94
CA LEU A 3 -3.60 2.09 4.62
C LEU A 3 -2.60 3.26 4.62
N VAL A 4 -1.33 2.95 4.39
CA VAL A 4 -0.24 3.93 4.30
C VAL A 4 0.24 4.03 2.86
N ILE A 5 0.02 5.19 2.24
CA ILE A 5 0.38 5.49 0.85
C ILE A 5 1.41 6.62 0.76
N GLY A 6 2.08 6.72 -0.37
CA GLY A 6 3.04 7.80 -0.65
C GLY A 6 4.15 7.37 -1.61
N ALA A 7 4.94 8.31 -2.11
CA ALA A 7 6.02 8.03 -3.06
C ALA A 7 7.08 7.07 -2.50
N ILE A 8 7.91 6.52 -3.38
CA ILE A 8 9.12 5.78 -2.96
C ILE A 8 9.96 6.66 -2.03
N ALA A 9 10.53 6.05 -0.98
CA ALA A 9 11.34 6.73 0.03
C ALA A 9 10.62 7.87 0.81
N SER A 10 9.28 7.93 0.83
CA SER A 10 8.55 8.97 1.58
C SER A 10 8.51 8.79 3.10
N GLY A 11 9.18 7.77 3.66
CA GLY A 11 9.22 7.48 5.09
C GLY A 11 8.13 6.53 5.60
N LYS A 12 7.34 5.90 4.72
CA LYS A 12 6.24 4.98 5.10
C LYS A 12 6.66 3.90 6.08
N LEU A 13 7.75 3.18 5.80
CA LEU A 13 8.19 2.07 6.64
C LEU A 13 8.64 2.53 8.04
N ASN A 14 9.32 3.69 8.12
CA ASN A 14 9.69 4.28 9.40
C ASN A 14 8.46 4.68 10.22
N TYR A 15 7.44 5.24 9.57
CA TYR A 15 6.17 5.54 10.22
C TYR A 15 5.51 4.26 10.76
N VAL A 16 5.43 3.19 9.95
CA VAL A 16 4.87 1.91 10.42
C VAL A 16 5.66 1.34 11.60
N LYS A 17 7.00 1.40 11.57
CA LYS A 17 7.83 0.99 12.71
C LYS A 17 7.57 1.83 13.97
N SER A 18 7.27 3.14 13.80
CA SER A 18 6.91 4.02 14.92
C SER A 18 5.58 3.65 15.60
N LEU A 19 4.71 2.91 14.91
CA LEU A 19 3.47 2.35 15.47
C LEU A 19 3.69 1.09 16.31
N GLY A 20 4.93 0.59 16.41
CA GLY A 20 5.30 -0.57 17.23
C GLY A 20 5.56 -1.87 16.45
N TYR A 21 5.45 -1.86 15.12
CA TYR A 21 5.75 -3.03 14.29
C TYR A 21 7.26 -3.19 14.09
N SER A 22 7.77 -4.41 14.28
CA SER A 22 9.17 -4.77 14.03
C SER A 22 9.36 -5.38 12.64
N ASP A 23 10.61 -5.60 12.22
CA ASP A 23 10.89 -6.27 10.94
C ASP A 23 10.32 -7.70 10.85
N LYS A 24 10.04 -8.34 12.00
CA LYS A 24 9.40 -9.67 12.04
C LYS A 24 7.91 -9.63 11.72
N ASP A 25 7.29 -8.46 11.86
CA ASP A 25 5.86 -8.25 11.66
C ASP A 25 5.54 -7.79 10.23
N ILE A 26 6.57 -7.61 9.39
CA ILE A 26 6.47 -7.00 8.08
C ILE A 26 6.78 -8.06 7.01
N ALA A 27 5.81 -8.32 6.16
CA ALA A 27 5.96 -9.07 4.92
C ALA A 27 6.28 -8.09 3.78
N ASP A 28 7.30 -8.37 2.99
CA ASP A 28 7.71 -7.48 1.89
C ASP A 28 7.39 -8.11 0.54
N GLY A 29 6.45 -7.51 -0.19
CA GLY A 29 6.04 -8.02 -1.51
C GLY A 29 5.42 -9.43 -1.47
N VAL A 30 4.88 -9.85 -0.32
CA VAL A 30 4.22 -11.15 -0.15
C VAL A 30 3.09 -11.06 0.86
N ILE A 31 2.06 -11.89 0.70
CA ILE A 31 0.97 -12.05 1.67
C ILE A 31 1.19 -13.37 2.42
N ASP A 32 1.57 -13.28 3.69
CA ASP A 32 1.66 -14.39 4.64
C ASP A 32 0.91 -14.05 5.95
N GLU A 33 1.17 -14.74 7.06
CA GLU A 33 0.53 -14.48 8.36
C GLU A 33 0.91 -13.16 9.04
N ARG A 34 1.94 -12.45 8.57
CA ARG A 34 2.41 -11.22 9.24
C ARG A 34 1.37 -10.10 9.15
N PRO A 35 1.23 -9.26 10.19
CA PRO A 35 0.17 -8.25 10.25
C PRO A 35 0.37 -7.10 9.27
N VAL A 36 1.62 -6.82 8.85
CA VAL A 36 1.95 -5.73 7.94
C VAL A 36 2.38 -6.28 6.58
N ILE A 37 1.87 -5.68 5.51
CA ILE A 37 2.41 -5.86 4.16
C ILE A 37 3.06 -4.56 3.67
N ASN A 38 4.30 -4.69 3.19
CA ASN A 38 5.05 -3.64 2.51
C ASN A 38 5.16 -3.91 1.01
N ASN A 39 5.36 -2.84 0.24
CA ASN A 39 5.55 -2.90 -1.20
C ASN A 39 4.40 -3.61 -1.95
N LEU A 40 3.15 -3.36 -1.55
CA LEU A 40 1.97 -3.96 -2.21
C LEU A 40 1.99 -3.74 -3.73
N GLN A 41 2.44 -2.57 -4.20
CA GLN A 41 2.50 -2.29 -5.63
C GLN A 41 3.39 -3.28 -6.40
N ASP A 42 4.46 -3.80 -5.80
CA ASP A 42 5.41 -4.68 -6.51
C ASP A 42 4.77 -6.05 -6.79
N MET A 43 3.91 -6.51 -5.87
CA MET A 43 3.09 -7.71 -6.08
C MET A 43 2.15 -7.53 -7.27
N ILE A 44 1.47 -6.39 -7.33
CA ILE A 44 0.52 -6.10 -8.40
C ILE A 44 1.24 -5.85 -9.73
N PHE A 45 2.44 -5.27 -9.73
CA PHE A 45 3.24 -5.13 -10.95
C PHE A 45 3.72 -6.48 -11.48
N SER A 46 3.93 -7.46 -10.61
CA SER A 46 4.32 -8.82 -10.99
C SER A 46 3.15 -9.62 -11.56
N ASP A 47 1.92 -9.39 -11.08
CA ASP A 47 0.69 -9.94 -11.66
C ASP A 47 -0.49 -8.95 -11.56
N PRO A 48 -0.66 -8.06 -12.56
CA PRO A 48 -1.72 -7.04 -12.54
C PRO A 48 -3.14 -7.61 -12.55
N ARG A 49 -3.32 -8.84 -13.05
CA ARG A 49 -4.64 -9.48 -13.17
C ARG A 49 -5.07 -10.13 -11.86
N GLY A 50 -4.12 -10.58 -11.04
CA GLY A 50 -4.37 -11.16 -9.72
C GLY A 50 -4.75 -10.16 -8.63
N ALA A 51 -4.74 -8.85 -8.92
CA ALA A 51 -5.03 -7.81 -7.92
C ALA A 51 -6.37 -7.99 -7.18
N GLY A 52 -7.40 -8.47 -7.90
CA GLY A 52 -8.71 -8.76 -7.31
C GLY A 52 -8.69 -9.95 -6.36
N ASP A 53 -7.88 -10.97 -6.66
CA ASP A 53 -7.81 -12.23 -5.90
C ASP A 53 -7.18 -12.02 -4.50
N PHE A 54 -6.39 -10.96 -4.35
CA PHE A 54 -5.74 -10.62 -3.08
C PHE A 54 -6.60 -9.73 -2.17
N PHE A 55 -7.70 -9.15 -2.66
CA PHE A 55 -8.43 -8.12 -1.92
C PHE A 55 -8.90 -8.61 -0.55
N ASP A 56 -9.58 -9.75 -0.49
CA ASP A 56 -10.09 -10.30 0.77
C ASP A 56 -8.96 -10.64 1.75
N LEU A 57 -7.84 -11.18 1.26
CA LEU A 57 -6.66 -11.48 2.07
C LEU A 57 -6.03 -10.21 2.67
N LEU A 58 -6.03 -9.11 1.91
CA LEU A 58 -5.50 -7.83 2.34
C LEU A 58 -6.35 -7.20 3.46
N LEU A 59 -7.67 -7.44 3.48
CA LEU A 59 -8.54 -6.92 4.55
C LEU A 59 -8.22 -7.50 5.93
N HIS A 60 -7.57 -8.66 5.99
CA HIS A 60 -7.09 -9.27 7.23
C HIS A 60 -5.81 -8.64 7.77
N LYS A 61 -5.14 -7.77 7.00
CA LYS A 61 -3.92 -7.07 7.43
C LYS A 61 -4.24 -5.94 8.40
N GLU A 62 -3.33 -5.73 9.34
CA GLU A 62 -3.41 -4.59 10.25
C GLU A 62 -2.96 -3.31 9.55
N VAL A 63 -1.85 -3.38 8.79
CA VAL A 63 -1.30 -2.26 8.03
C VAL A 63 -0.92 -2.69 6.62
N ILE A 64 -1.33 -1.90 5.64
CA ILE A 64 -0.93 -2.05 4.24
C ILE A 64 -0.11 -0.84 3.83
N VAL A 65 1.08 -1.08 3.29
CA VAL A 65 1.95 -0.03 2.75
C VAL A 65 2.07 -0.17 1.24
N CYS A 66 1.75 0.91 0.53
CA CYS A 66 1.76 0.94 -0.93
C CYS A 66 2.42 2.21 -1.46
N ASN A 67 3.19 2.10 -2.54
CA ASN A 67 3.67 3.27 -3.27
C ASN A 67 2.56 3.87 -4.14
N GLU A 68 2.44 5.20 -4.10
CA GLU A 68 1.66 5.96 -5.07
C GLU A 68 2.37 5.93 -6.44
N VAL A 69 1.84 5.15 -7.37
CA VAL A 69 2.36 5.00 -8.75
C VAL A 69 1.54 5.80 -9.78
N GLY A 70 0.45 6.44 -9.34
CA GLY A 70 -0.56 7.07 -10.19
C GLY A 70 -0.21 8.46 -10.70
N SER A 71 0.74 9.17 -10.07
CA SER A 71 0.95 10.62 -10.25
C SER A 71 2.20 10.98 -11.07
N GLY A 72 2.85 9.98 -11.68
CA GLY A 72 4.04 10.17 -12.52
C GLY A 72 3.75 10.23 -14.03
N ILE A 73 4.80 10.08 -14.83
CA ILE A 73 4.71 9.96 -16.28
C ILE A 73 3.94 8.69 -16.66
N ILE A 74 3.11 8.76 -17.70
CA ILE A 74 2.41 7.59 -18.24
C ILE A 74 3.43 6.67 -18.94
N PRO A 75 3.55 5.40 -18.54
CA PRO A 75 4.46 4.47 -19.20
C PRO A 75 4.15 4.24 -20.68
N ILE A 76 5.20 4.08 -21.49
CA ILE A 76 5.08 3.68 -22.91
C ILE A 76 4.63 2.22 -23.01
N ASN A 77 5.14 1.36 -22.12
CA ASN A 77 4.77 -0.04 -22.07
C ASN A 77 3.32 -0.21 -21.60
N ARG A 78 2.53 -0.99 -22.36
CA ARG A 78 1.12 -1.24 -22.04
C ARG A 78 0.94 -1.98 -20.72
N THR A 79 1.74 -3.00 -20.45
CA THR A 79 1.67 -3.80 -19.23
C THR A 79 1.97 -2.96 -17.99
N GLU A 80 2.94 -2.04 -18.07
CA GLU A 80 3.23 -1.10 -16.98
C GLU A 80 2.07 -0.13 -16.71
N ARG A 81 1.37 0.34 -17.77
CA ARG A 81 0.15 1.14 -17.59
C ARG A 81 -0.95 0.34 -16.90
N GLU A 82 -1.20 -0.88 -17.35
CA GLU A 82 -2.21 -1.78 -16.77
C GLU A 82 -1.91 -2.07 -15.29
N ALA A 83 -0.64 -2.32 -14.95
CA ALA A 83 -0.18 -2.49 -13.57
C ALA A 83 -0.41 -1.23 -12.71
N ARG A 84 -0.02 -0.05 -13.20
CA ARG A 84 -0.26 1.24 -12.52
C ARG A 84 -1.74 1.45 -12.24
N GLU A 85 -2.60 1.20 -13.22
CA GLU A 85 -4.04 1.34 -13.04
C GLU A 85 -4.62 0.30 -12.08
N ALA A 86 -4.13 -0.94 -12.11
CA ALA A 86 -4.55 -1.99 -11.19
C ALA A 86 -4.21 -1.62 -9.73
N VAL A 87 -2.99 -1.13 -9.48
CA VAL A 87 -2.60 -0.61 -8.16
C VAL A 87 -3.51 0.53 -7.72
N GLY A 88 -3.80 1.50 -8.61
CA GLY A 88 -4.70 2.61 -8.30
C GLY A 88 -6.11 2.16 -7.94
N ARG A 89 -6.69 1.21 -8.72
CA ARG A 89 -8.01 0.64 -8.44
C ARG A 89 -8.04 -0.12 -7.12
N LEU A 90 -7.01 -0.92 -6.83
CA LEU A 90 -6.89 -1.64 -5.57
C LEU A 90 -6.76 -0.66 -4.39
N CYS A 91 -5.95 0.38 -4.49
CA CYS A 91 -5.83 1.43 -3.47
C CYS A 91 -7.18 2.12 -3.20
N ASN A 92 -7.99 2.38 -4.24
CA ASN A 92 -9.33 2.92 -4.05
C ASN A 92 -10.23 1.98 -3.24
N GLN A 93 -10.20 0.68 -3.54
CA GLN A 93 -10.96 -0.33 -2.80
C GLN A 93 -10.48 -0.44 -1.35
N LEU A 94 -9.16 -0.53 -1.13
CA LEU A 94 -8.57 -0.59 0.21
C LEU A 94 -8.86 0.67 1.02
N ALA A 95 -8.77 1.86 0.41
CA ALA A 95 -9.06 3.11 1.08
C ALA A 95 -10.53 3.21 1.53
N ARG A 96 -11.47 2.60 0.78
CA ARG A 96 -12.89 2.52 1.18
C ARG A 96 -13.08 1.68 2.44
N GLU A 97 -12.38 0.56 2.56
CA GLU A 97 -12.49 -0.34 3.73
C GLU A 97 -11.58 0.04 4.90
N ALA A 98 -10.49 0.77 4.65
CA ALA A 98 -9.51 1.14 5.67
C ALA A 98 -10.15 2.01 6.76
N LYS A 99 -9.81 1.75 8.03
CA LYS A 99 -10.24 2.62 9.14
C LYS A 99 -9.52 3.96 9.11
N ILE A 100 -8.24 3.94 8.74
CA ILE A 100 -7.37 5.10 8.64
C ILE A 100 -6.63 5.03 7.30
N VAL A 101 -6.54 6.15 6.58
CA VAL A 101 -5.71 6.29 5.38
C VAL A 101 -4.73 7.43 5.59
N ILE A 102 -3.45 7.15 5.38
CA ILE A 102 -2.35 8.06 5.65
C ILE A 102 -1.54 8.24 4.38
N ARG A 103 -1.34 9.50 3.97
CA ARG A 103 -0.43 9.87 2.91
C ARG A 103 0.87 10.41 3.50
N MET A 104 1.96 9.70 3.26
CA MET A 104 3.30 10.09 3.69
C MET A 104 3.95 11.03 2.67
N VAL A 105 4.38 12.20 3.14
CA VAL A 105 5.10 13.20 2.33
C VAL A 105 6.34 13.63 3.09
N CYS A 106 7.54 13.35 2.57
CA CYS A 106 8.81 13.73 3.21
C CYS A 106 8.94 13.29 4.68
N GLY A 107 8.43 12.11 5.03
CA GLY A 107 8.40 11.61 6.41
C GLY A 107 7.26 12.16 7.28
N ILE A 108 6.43 13.06 6.75
CA ILE A 108 5.31 13.68 7.45
C ILE A 108 4.03 12.87 7.15
N PRO A 109 3.35 12.31 8.17
CA PRO A 109 2.07 11.65 7.99
C PRO A 109 0.96 12.67 7.78
N ASN A 110 0.18 12.50 6.72
CA ASN A 110 -1.05 13.25 6.47
C ASN A 110 -2.23 12.28 6.52
N VAL A 111 -3.02 12.34 7.58
CA VAL A 111 -4.24 11.53 7.71
C VAL A 111 -5.29 12.11 6.76
N ILE A 112 -5.71 11.33 5.76
CA ILE A 112 -6.70 11.73 4.76
C ILE A 112 -8.04 10.99 4.92
N LYS A 113 -8.11 10.01 5.83
CA LYS A 113 -9.33 9.34 6.29
C LYS A 113 -9.13 8.84 7.73
N GLY A 114 -10.16 8.96 8.56
CA GLY A 114 -10.13 8.49 9.95
C GLY A 114 -9.42 9.46 10.89
N GLU A 115 -9.16 9.01 12.11
CA GLU A 115 -8.41 9.75 13.13
C GLU A 115 -7.21 8.90 13.58
N ASP A 116 -6.03 9.49 13.60
CA ASP A 116 -4.82 8.90 14.20
C ASP A 116 -4.88 9.16 15.71
N ARG A 117 -4.79 8.11 16.53
CA ARG A 117 -4.98 8.19 17.99
C ARG A 117 -3.69 8.54 18.71
#